data_AF-A0A221MA53-F1
#
_entry.id   AF-A0A221MA53-F1
#
_cell.length_a   1.000
_cell.length_b   1.000
_cell.length_c   1.000
_cell.angle_alpha   90.00
_cell.angle_beta   90.00
_cell.angle_gamma   90.00
#
_symmetry.space_group_name_H-M   'P 1'
#
loop_
_entity.id
_entity.type
_entity.pdbx_description
1 polymer ?
#
loop_
_entity_poly.entity_id
_entity_poly.type
_entity_poly.pdbx_seq_one_letter_code
_entity_poly.pdbx_strand_id
1 'polypeptide(L)'
;MSKDKKIFEEKGKFDVRNHYVKSETSYSMKVAENPLGDPYLWNQLKPQLTENQRKWLQYYVIENMSVNEIAGQENVSTDAVKSWGRGVRKKLKIAVEQRGLERLS
;
A
#
# COMPACT_ATOMS: atom_id res chain seq x y z
N MET A 1 13.06 -20.63 31.53
CA MET A 1 13.80 -20.39 30.26
C MET A 1 13.31 -21.40 29.24
N SER A 2 12.85 -20.89 28.09
CA SER A 2 12.76 -21.55 26.79
C SER A 2 11.88 -22.79 26.63
N LYS A 3 11.10 -22.99 25.57
CA LYS A 3 10.58 -22.18 24.45
C LYS A 3 9.70 -23.21 23.73
N ASP A 4 8.46 -23.38 24.15
CA ASP A 4 7.52 -24.24 23.44
C ASP A 4 6.89 -23.48 22.28
N LYS A 5 7.44 -23.65 21.07
CA LYS A 5 6.69 -23.51 19.81
C LYS A 5 7.18 -24.55 18.81
N LYS A 6 6.45 -25.66 18.76
CA LYS A 6 6.45 -26.63 17.67
C LYS A 6 5.83 -26.01 16.42
N ILE A 7 6.55 -26.16 15.30
CA ILE A 7 6.11 -26.65 13.97
C ILE A 7 5.02 -25.86 13.25
N PHE A 8 5.33 -25.40 12.03
CA PHE A 8 4.58 -25.66 10.78
C PHE A 8 5.49 -25.20 9.63
N GLU A 9 6.19 -26.14 9.02
CA GLU A 9 5.81 -26.78 7.76
C GLU A 9 6.31 -25.96 6.55
N GLU A 10 7.47 -26.41 6.06
CA GLU A 10 7.94 -26.27 4.69
C GLU A 10 6.79 -26.64 3.74
N LYS A 11 6.42 -25.79 2.77
CA LYS A 11 6.01 -26.10 1.36
C LYS A 11 5.35 -24.88 0.72
N GLY A 12 5.86 -24.49 -0.45
CA GLY A 12 5.11 -23.64 -1.37
C GLY A 12 6.00 -22.80 -2.28
N LYS A 13 6.57 -23.43 -3.32
CA LYS A 13 6.98 -22.72 -4.52
C LYS A 13 5.75 -21.97 -5.05
N PHE A 14 5.61 -20.67 -4.78
CA PHE A 14 4.53 -19.88 -5.37
C PHE A 14 5.07 -19.05 -6.52
N ASP A 15 4.90 -19.68 -7.68
CA ASP A 15 4.86 -19.19 -9.05
C ASP A 15 5.22 -17.71 -9.31
N VAL A 16 6.22 -17.56 -10.18
CA VAL A 16 6.58 -16.33 -10.88
C VAL A 16 5.43 -15.96 -11.82
N ARG A 17 4.35 -15.37 -11.28
CA ARG A 17 3.27 -14.84 -12.10
C ARG A 17 3.04 -13.39 -11.78
N ASN A 18 3.61 -12.58 -12.66
CA ASN A 18 3.20 -11.24 -13.03
C ASN A 18 1.68 -11.06 -12.86
N HIS A 19 1.26 -10.64 -11.67
CA HIS A 19 -0.14 -10.30 -11.38
C HIS A 19 -0.32 -8.79 -11.47
N TYR A 20 0.03 -8.26 -12.65
CA TYR A 20 -0.87 -7.34 -13.34
C TYR A 20 -2.18 -8.09 -13.60
N VAL A 21 -3.01 -8.29 -12.57
CA VAL A 21 -4.39 -8.72 -12.76
C VAL A 21 -5.10 -7.54 -13.41
N LYS A 22 -5.32 -7.66 -14.72
CA LYS A 22 -6.42 -6.99 -15.41
C LYS A 22 -7.72 -7.36 -14.69
N SER A 23 -8.19 -6.50 -13.81
CA SER A 23 -9.57 -6.50 -13.31
C SER A 23 -10.07 -5.07 -13.32
N GLU A 24 -10.76 -4.71 -14.41
CA GLU A 24 -11.87 -3.74 -14.53
C GLU A 24 -11.98 -2.62 -13.48
N THR A 25 -10.89 -1.90 -13.25
CA THR A 25 -10.98 -0.52 -12.84
C THR A 25 -10.20 0.28 -13.88
N SER A 26 -10.96 0.83 -14.82
CA SER A 26 -10.55 1.86 -15.78
C SER A 26 -10.09 3.11 -15.03
N TYR A 27 -8.96 3.04 -14.35
CA TYR A 27 -8.25 4.19 -13.85
C TYR A 27 -6.83 4.11 -14.36
N SER A 28 -6.71 4.43 -15.64
CA SER A 28 -5.63 5.30 -16.08
C SER A 28 -5.61 6.51 -15.15
N MET A 29 -4.92 6.40 -14.01
CA MET A 29 -4.24 7.57 -13.48
C MET A 29 -3.33 7.97 -14.62
N LYS A 30 -3.75 8.98 -15.40
CA LYS A 30 -2.85 9.66 -16.32
C LYS A 30 -1.60 9.92 -15.50
N VAL A 31 -0.50 9.31 -15.92
CA VAL A 31 0.82 9.40 -15.30
C VAL A 31 1.25 10.85 -15.42
N ALA A 32 0.72 11.69 -14.56
CA ALA A 32 1.11 13.07 -14.40
C ALA A 32 1.60 13.15 -12.95
N GLU A 33 2.91 12.92 -12.81
CA GLU A 33 3.69 13.10 -11.60
C GLU A 33 3.44 12.05 -10.51
N ASN A 34 4.50 11.34 -10.11
CA ASN A 34 4.50 10.47 -8.93
C ASN A 34 4.07 11.30 -7.70
N PRO A 35 2.84 11.18 -7.18
CA PRO A 35 2.34 12.07 -6.14
C PRO A 35 3.09 11.88 -4.81
N LEU A 36 3.72 10.71 -4.64
CA LEU A 36 4.57 10.39 -3.51
C LEU A 36 5.99 10.98 -3.65
N GLY A 37 6.35 11.46 -4.84
CA GLY A 37 7.58 12.20 -5.08
C GLY A 37 7.47 13.70 -4.75
N ASP A 38 6.28 14.20 -4.44
CA ASP A 38 6.07 15.57 -4.02
C ASP A 38 6.16 15.71 -2.49
N PRO A 39 7.16 16.42 -1.95
CA PRO A 39 7.32 16.62 -0.52
C PRO A 39 6.10 17.27 0.15
N TYR A 40 5.37 18.14 -0.55
CA TYR A 40 4.18 18.78 0.01
C TYR A 40 3.07 17.76 0.27
N LEU A 41 2.74 16.94 -0.73
CA LEU A 41 1.74 15.88 -0.60
C LEU A 41 2.16 14.86 0.46
N TRP A 42 3.45 14.51 0.53
CA TRP A 42 3.95 13.60 1.55
C TRP A 42 3.81 14.17 2.97
N ASN A 43 4.12 15.45 3.16
CA ASN A 43 3.98 16.13 4.46
C ASN A 43 2.52 16.24 4.92
N GLN A 44 1.57 16.40 3.99
CA GLN A 44 0.14 16.39 4.31
C GLN A 44 -0.39 14.98 4.58
N LEU A 45 0.10 13.98 3.83
CA LEU A 45 -0.36 12.61 3.91
C LEU A 45 0.15 11.88 5.15
N LYS A 46 1.47 11.95 5.42
CA LYS A 46 2.17 11.21 6.49
C LYS A 46 1.54 11.33 7.89
N PRO A 47 1.13 12.52 8.39
CA PRO A 47 0.49 12.64 9.69
C PRO A 47 -0.90 12.02 9.74
N GLN A 48 -1.61 11.96 8.60
CA GLN A 48 -2.96 11.41 8.54
C GLN A 48 -2.96 9.87 8.44
N LEU A 49 -1.87 9.23 8.05
CA LEU A 49 -1.81 7.78 7.90
C LEU A 49 -1.79 7.04 9.24
N THR A 50 -2.60 5.98 9.33
CA THR A 50 -2.52 5.02 10.44
C THR A 50 -1.28 4.13 10.29
N GLU A 51 -0.90 3.42 11.35
CA GLU A 51 0.26 2.52 11.33
C GLU A 51 0.16 1.48 10.20
N ASN A 52 -0.99 0.81 10.08
CA ASN A 52 -1.24 -0.17 9.03
C ASN A 52 -1.17 0.42 7.61
N GLN A 53 -1.56 1.69 7.45
CA GLN A 53 -1.47 2.39 6.17
C GLN A 53 -0.02 2.76 5.84
N ARG A 54 0.79 3.11 6.85
CA ARG A 54 2.24 3.34 6.68
C ARG A 54 2.96 2.04 6.33
N LYS A 55 2.63 0.94 7.00
CA LYS A 55 3.13 -0.41 6.67
C LYS A 55 2.81 -0.77 5.22
N TRP A 56 1.56 -0.54 4.78
CA TRP A 56 1.19 -0.75 3.39
C TRP A 56 2.06 0.07 2.42
N LEU A 57 2.31 1.34 2.73
CA LEU A 57 3.19 2.20 1.91
C LEU A 57 4.63 1.68 1.86
N GLN A 58 5.19 1.32 3.00
CA GLN A 58 6.53 0.74 3.11
C GLN A 58 6.64 -0.54 2.27
N TYR A 59 5.80 -1.52 2.55
CA TYR A 59 5.93 -2.83 1.91
C TYR A 59 5.50 -2.82 0.44
N TYR A 60 4.38 -2.19 0.11
CA TYR A 60 3.82 -2.23 -1.25
C TYR A 60 4.50 -1.24 -2.20
N VAL A 61 4.82 -0.02 -1.74
CA VAL A 61 5.36 1.04 -2.61
C VAL A 61 6.88 1.08 -2.59
N ILE A 62 7.51 0.99 -1.41
CA ILE A 62 8.97 1.11 -1.28
C ILE A 62 9.63 -0.24 -1.53
N GLU A 63 9.12 -1.32 -0.93
CA GLU A 63 9.70 -2.66 -1.05
C GLU A 63 9.09 -3.48 -2.21
N ASN A 64 8.09 -2.92 -2.90
CA ASN A 64 7.43 -3.51 -4.06
C ASN A 64 6.86 -4.93 -3.81
N MET A 65 6.48 -5.21 -2.56
CA MET A 65 5.85 -6.47 -2.14
C MET A 65 4.40 -6.55 -2.61
N SER A 66 3.94 -7.77 -2.91
CA SER A 66 2.54 -8.04 -3.22
C SER A 66 1.65 -8.03 -1.97
N VAL A 67 0.35 -7.85 -2.19
CA VAL A 67 -0.68 -7.92 -1.12
C VAL A 67 -0.63 -9.25 -0.36
N ASN A 68 -0.30 -10.35 -1.05
CA ASN A 68 -0.22 -11.68 -0.45
C ASN A 68 1.01 -11.83 0.45
N GLU A 69 2.17 -11.33 0.01
CA GLU A 69 3.40 -11.34 0.82
C GLU A 69 3.23 -10.50 2.08
N ILE A 70 2.61 -9.32 1.97
CA ILE A 70 2.31 -8.45 3.11
C ILE A 70 1.33 -9.13 4.07
N ALA A 71 0.29 -9.78 3.55
CA ALA A 71 -0.69 -10.51 4.34
C ALA A 71 -0.03 -11.64 5.13
N GLY A 72 0.87 -12.40 4.50
CA GLY A 72 1.67 -13.44 5.16
C GLY A 72 2.61 -12.87 6.23
N GLN A 73 3.33 -11.79 5.92
CA GLN A 73 4.28 -11.16 6.82
C GLN A 73 3.63 -10.56 8.07
N GLU A 74 2.50 -9.86 7.90
CA GLU A 74 1.78 -9.21 9.01
C GLU A 74 0.73 -10.15 9.65
N ASN A 75 0.60 -11.39 9.15
CA ASN A 75 -0.38 -12.38 9.60
C ASN A 75 -1.83 -11.82 9.62
N VAL A 76 -2.21 -11.16 8.53
CA VAL A 76 -3.56 -10.58 8.32
C VAL A 76 -4.18 -11.12 7.04
N SER A 77 -5.48 -10.88 6.84
CA SER A 77 -6.12 -11.22 5.57
C SER A 77 -5.68 -10.28 4.44
N THR A 78 -5.67 -10.78 3.21
CA THR A 78 -5.40 -9.96 2.01
C THR A 78 -6.39 -8.81 1.87
N ASP A 79 -7.63 -8.98 2.33
CA ASP A 79 -8.65 -7.93 2.34
C ASP A 79 -8.36 -6.82 3.36
N ALA A 80 -7.74 -7.14 4.49
CA ALA A 80 -7.24 -6.14 5.43
C ALA A 80 -6.15 -5.29 4.76
N VAL A 81 -5.17 -5.92 4.11
CA VAL A 81 -4.10 -5.23 3.36
C VAL A 81 -4.68 -4.35 2.23
N LYS A 82 -5.66 -4.85 1.47
CA LYS A 82 -6.37 -4.04 0.47
C LYS A 82 -7.11 -2.85 1.10
N SER A 83 -7.68 -3.02 2.29
CA SER A 83 -8.33 -1.93 3.04
C SER A 83 -7.32 -0.84 3.43
N TRP A 84 -6.10 -1.23 3.83
CA TRP A 84 -5.02 -0.27 4.13
C TRP A 84 -4.68 0.57 2.90
N GLY A 85 -4.45 -0.07 1.75
CA GLY A 85 -4.18 0.63 0.49
C GLY A 85 -5.33 1.53 0.01
N ARG A 86 -6.59 1.11 0.18
CA ARG A 86 -7.77 1.97 -0.11
C ARG A 86 -7.77 3.23 0.77
N GLY A 87 -7.46 3.08 2.05
CA GLY A 87 -7.36 4.21 2.98
C GLY A 87 -6.26 5.20 2.62
N VAL A 88 -5.07 4.71 2.24
CA VAL A 88 -3.95 5.55 1.76
C VAL A 88 -4.36 6.33 0.52
N ARG A 89 -4.92 5.65 -0.49
CA ARG A 89 -5.32 6.28 -1.77
C ARG A 89 -6.40 7.36 -1.58
N LYS A 90 -7.38 7.12 -0.71
CA LYS A 90 -8.41 8.12 -0.40
C LYS A 90 -7.80 9.40 0.18
N LYS A 91 -6.84 9.27 1.10
CA LYS A 91 -6.14 10.42 1.70
C LYS A 91 -5.23 11.12 0.70
N LEU A 92 -4.55 10.36 -0.16
CA LEU A 92 -3.73 10.94 -1.22
C LEU A 92 -4.57 11.76 -2.21
N LYS A 93 -5.75 11.27 -2.59
CA LYS A 93 -6.68 12.01 -3.45
C LYS A 93 -7.07 13.36 -2.82
N ILE A 94 -7.42 13.37 -1.54
CA ILE A 94 -7.76 14.59 -0.81
C ILE A 94 -6.57 15.56 -0.79
N ALA A 95 -5.36 15.08 -0.51
CA ALA A 95 -4.16 15.91 -0.50
C ALA A 95 -3.86 16.53 -1.88
N VAL A 96 -4.06 15.78 -2.97
CA VAL A 96 -3.90 16.28 -4.35
C VAL A 96 -4.95 17.34 -4.68
N GLU A 97 -6.20 17.12 -4.30
CA GLU A 97 -7.29 18.09 -4.48
C GLU A 97 -7.00 19.39 -3.71
N GLN A 98 -6.55 19.30 -2.45
CA GLN A 98 -6.14 20.45 -1.64
C GLN A 98 -4.98 21.24 -2.28
N ARG A 99 -3.94 20.54 -2.75
CA ARG A 99 -2.81 21.17 -3.44
C ARG A 99 -3.22 21.87 -4.74
N GLY A 100 -4.18 21.29 -5.48
CA GLY A 100 -4.72 21.90 -6.70
C GLY A 100 -5.47 23.20 -6.44
N LEU A 101 -6.21 23.28 -5.32
CA LEU A 101 -6.93 24.48 -4.91
C LEU A 101 -5.98 25.61 -4.44
N GLU A 102 -4.91 25.26 -3.72
CA GLU A 102 -3.92 26.25 -3.24
C GLU A 102 -3.08 26.88 -4.37
N ARG A 103 -2.93 26.22 -5.52
CA ARG A 103 -2.22 26.79 -6.68
C ARG A 103 -3.03 27.83 -7.47
N LEU A 104 -4.33 27.98 -7.16
CA LEU A 104 -5.24 28.89 -7.85
C LEU A 104 -5.73 30.05 -6.95
N SER A 105 -5.28 30.10 -5.69
CA SER A 105 -5.53 31.18 -4.73
C SER A 105 -4.30 32.06 -4.55
#